data_AF-A0A921FPA6-F1
#
_entry.id   AF-A0A921FPA6-F1
#
_cell.length_a   1.000
_cell.length_b   1.000
_cell.length_c   1.000
_cell.angle_alpha   90.00
_cell.angle_beta   90.00
_cell.angle_gamma   90.00
#
_symmetry.space_group_name_H-M   'P 1'
#
loop_
_entity.id
_entity.type
_entity.pdbx_description
1 polymer ?
#
loop_
_entity_poly.entity_id
_entity_poly.type
_entity_poly.pdbx_seq_one_letter_code
_entity_poly.pdbx_strand_id
1 'polypeptide(L)'
;MTGNKVFDRDRGVAGLAWGIHVPFRQYMQRIWDGQMAAGDGAALLESEETYFPLECDTAISGELRFTGFVEFIGHNGMLAVTVRDPWLQSISGQWSLTIVDPFDSRTRMPLVEVDFQNAGIGETRLTETGTDLFMGNYNEGTVFDPVRIVLAEKD
;
A
#
# COMPACT_ATOMS: atom_id res chain seq x y z
N MET A 1 5.47 -26.24 8.70
CA MET A 1 4.43 -25.39 8.10
C MET A 1 3.84 -24.55 9.22
N THR A 2 4.47 -23.42 9.51
CA THR A 2 4.09 -22.56 10.63
C THR A 2 3.00 -21.64 10.11
N GLY A 3 1.76 -21.86 10.53
CA GLY A 3 0.62 -21.01 10.14
C GLY A 3 0.93 -19.56 10.49
N ASN A 4 0.88 -18.68 9.49
CA ASN A 4 1.27 -17.29 9.63
C ASN A 4 0.23 -16.56 10.48
N LYS A 5 0.64 -16.07 11.66
CA LYS A 5 -0.24 -15.46 12.68
C LYS A 5 -0.69 -14.03 12.37
N VAL A 6 -0.50 -13.56 11.14
CA VAL A 6 -0.91 -12.21 10.69
C VAL A 6 -2.43 -12.01 10.85
N PHE A 7 -3.21 -13.10 10.86
CA PHE A 7 -4.68 -13.08 10.95
C PHE A 7 -5.23 -13.80 12.19
N ASP A 8 -4.63 -13.57 13.36
CA ASP A 8 -5.24 -14.10 14.59
C ASP A 8 -6.66 -13.53 14.73
N ARG A 9 -7.67 -14.40 14.65
CA ARG A 9 -9.09 -14.08 14.37
C ARG A 9 -9.80 -13.30 15.49
N ASP A 10 -9.08 -12.96 16.56
CA ASP A 10 -9.63 -12.40 17.79
C ASP A 10 -9.77 -10.86 17.79
N ARG A 11 -9.23 -10.18 16.76
CA ARG A 11 -9.42 -8.74 16.50
C ARG A 11 -9.59 -8.55 14.99
N GLY A 12 -10.77 -8.11 14.55
CA GLY A 12 -11.04 -7.88 13.12
C GLY A 12 -10.08 -6.86 12.51
N VAL A 13 -9.76 -7.00 11.22
CA VAL A 13 -9.01 -6.00 10.46
C VAL A 13 -9.97 -4.89 10.02
N ALA A 14 -9.61 -3.63 10.26
CA ALA A 14 -10.34 -2.46 9.78
C ALA A 14 -9.75 -1.88 8.50
N GLY A 15 -8.43 -2.00 8.28
CA GLY A 15 -7.79 -1.48 7.08
C GLY A 15 -6.27 -1.56 7.08
N LEU A 16 -5.67 -0.84 6.15
CA LEU A 16 -4.23 -0.71 5.93
C LEU A 16 -3.83 0.75 6.10
N ALA A 17 -2.79 1.03 6.88
CA ALA A 17 -2.11 2.32 6.87
C ALA A 17 -0.73 2.18 6.22
N TRP A 18 -0.41 3.07 5.29
CA TRP A 18 0.87 3.06 4.60
C TRP A 18 1.30 4.45 4.14
N GLY A 19 2.54 4.83 4.43
CA GLY A 19 3.11 6.10 3.97
C GLY A 19 3.52 6.11 2.49
N ILE A 20 3.58 4.95 1.82
CA ILE A 20 4.24 4.78 0.52
C ILE A 20 5.77 4.89 0.68
N HIS A 21 6.33 6.09 0.66
CA HIS A 21 7.79 6.31 0.76
C HIS A 21 8.12 7.73 1.23
N VAL A 22 8.76 7.88 2.40
CA VAL A 22 9.08 9.20 3.00
C VAL A 22 9.84 10.14 2.03
N PRO A 23 10.94 9.72 1.38
CA PRO A 23 11.64 10.58 0.42
C PRO A 23 10.77 11.08 -0.73
N PHE A 24 9.85 10.25 -1.23
CA PHE A 24 8.92 10.65 -2.29
C PHE A 24 7.91 11.68 -1.76
N ARG A 25 7.32 11.47 -0.59
CA ARG A 25 6.41 12.45 0.03
C ARG A 25 7.10 13.80 0.27
N GLN A 26 8.32 13.78 0.80
CA GLN A 26 9.13 15.00 1.01
C GLN A 26 9.48 15.70 -0.31
N TYR A 27 9.73 14.94 -1.37
CA TYR A 27 9.92 15.49 -2.70
C TYR A 27 8.65 16.20 -3.19
N MET A 28 7.49 15.55 -3.10
CA MET A 28 6.20 16.14 -3.49
C MET A 28 5.91 17.47 -2.78
N GLN A 29 6.22 17.57 -1.48
CA GLN A 29 6.07 18.81 -0.70
C GLN A 29 6.97 19.97 -1.17
N ARG A 30 8.04 19.69 -1.91
CA ARG A 30 8.99 20.71 -2.41
C ARG A 30 8.67 21.17 -3.83
N ILE A 31 7.81 20.46 -4.55
CA ILE A 31 7.36 20.85 -5.88
C ILE A 31 6.25 21.90 -5.70
N TRP A 32 6.32 23.01 -6.42
CA TRP A 32 5.42 24.15 -6.24
C TRP A 32 3.94 23.81 -6.52
N ASP A 33 3.68 22.87 -7.43
CA ASP A 33 2.36 22.34 -7.77
C ASP A 33 2.17 20.90 -7.29
N GLY A 34 2.99 20.45 -6.33
CA GLY A 34 2.88 19.14 -5.73
C GLY A 34 1.56 18.99 -4.97
N GLN A 35 0.80 17.95 -5.31
CA GLN A 35 -0.48 17.62 -4.69
C GLN A 35 -0.49 16.16 -4.25
N MET A 36 -1.19 15.91 -3.15
CA MET A 36 -1.50 14.57 -2.64
C MET A 36 -2.97 14.55 -2.24
N ALA A 37 -3.73 13.59 -2.77
CA ALA A 37 -5.15 13.45 -2.48
C ALA A 37 -5.51 11.97 -2.28
N ALA A 38 -6.42 11.70 -1.34
CA ALA A 38 -6.99 10.38 -1.14
C ALA A 38 -8.51 10.40 -1.42
N GLY A 39 -9.06 9.28 -1.87
CA GLY A 39 -10.47 9.18 -2.24
C GLY A 39 -11.00 7.74 -2.23
N ASP A 40 -12.27 7.60 -2.59
CA ASP A 40 -12.99 6.31 -2.62
C ASP A 40 -12.92 5.53 -1.29
N GLY A 41 -13.01 6.26 -0.17
CA GLY A 41 -12.96 5.70 1.19
C GLY A 41 -11.57 5.70 1.83
N ALA A 42 -10.50 5.86 1.04
CA ALA A 42 -9.18 6.12 1.58
C ALA A 42 -9.07 7.53 2.18
N ALA A 43 -8.20 7.70 3.17
CA ALA A 43 -8.01 8.97 3.87
C ALA A 43 -6.54 9.23 4.22
N LEU A 44 -6.13 10.50 4.20
CA LEU A 44 -4.83 10.91 4.73
C LEU A 44 -4.92 11.02 6.26
N LEU A 45 -4.02 10.34 6.96
CA LEU A 45 -3.93 10.39 8.41
C LEU A 45 -3.01 11.53 8.86
N GLU A 46 -3.16 11.97 10.11
CA GLU A 46 -2.24 12.95 10.74
C GLU A 46 -0.80 12.43 10.81
N SER A 47 -0.60 11.10 10.77
CA SER A 47 0.70 10.45 10.70
C SER A 47 1.38 10.53 9.31
N GLU A 48 0.77 11.24 8.34
CA GLU A 48 1.17 11.28 6.93
C GLU A 48 1.07 9.94 6.19
N GLU A 49 0.45 8.93 6.81
CA GLU A 49 0.08 7.67 6.17
C GLU A 49 -1.24 7.84 5.40
N THR A 50 -1.43 7.05 4.34
CA THR A 50 -2.76 6.84 3.77
C THR A 50 -3.41 5.64 4.44
N TYR A 51 -4.62 5.81 4.96
CA TYR A 51 -5.50 4.74 5.37
C TYR A 51 -6.33 4.24 4.19
N PHE A 52 -6.34 2.93 3.97
CA PHE A 52 -7.21 2.23 3.03
C PHE A 52 -8.15 1.30 3.80
N PRO A 53 -9.47 1.46 3.71
CA PRO A 53 -10.42 0.60 4.40
C PRO A 53 -10.41 -0.83 3.83
N LEU A 54 -10.65 -1.81 4.69
CA LEU A 54 -10.83 -3.20 4.28
C LEU A 54 -12.09 -3.33 3.41
N GLU A 55 -11.98 -4.03 2.29
CA GLU A 55 -13.12 -4.43 1.47
C GLU A 55 -13.93 -5.50 2.24
N CYS A 56 -15.19 -5.20 2.57
CA CYS A 56 -16.09 -6.14 3.26
C CYS A 56 -16.13 -7.50 2.54
N ASP A 57 -16.20 -8.59 3.29
CA ASP A 57 -16.31 -9.97 2.81
C ASP A 57 -15.09 -10.58 2.08
N THR A 58 -13.91 -9.93 2.14
CA THR A 58 -12.72 -10.37 1.38
C THR A 58 -11.59 -10.97 2.22
N ALA A 59 -11.75 -11.07 3.55
CA ALA A 59 -10.77 -11.71 4.44
C ALA A 59 -10.79 -13.25 4.24
N ILE A 60 -10.28 -13.69 3.10
CA ILE A 60 -10.03 -15.08 2.75
C ILE A 60 -8.62 -15.42 3.24
N SER A 61 -8.40 -16.67 3.66
CA SER A 61 -7.08 -17.10 4.15
C SER A 61 -5.98 -16.78 3.13
N GLY A 62 -5.04 -15.90 3.49
CA GLY A 62 -3.90 -15.54 2.64
C GLY A 62 -4.07 -14.27 1.80
N GLU A 63 -5.19 -13.56 1.93
CA GLU A 63 -5.46 -12.33 1.18
C GLU A 63 -6.26 -11.31 2.01
N LEU A 64 -5.85 -10.05 1.97
CA LEU A 64 -6.65 -8.90 2.42
C LEU A 64 -6.78 -7.90 1.28
N ARG A 65 -8.00 -7.49 0.98
CA ARG A 65 -8.27 -6.50 -0.06
C ARG A 65 -8.66 -5.19 0.60
N PHE A 66 -8.00 -4.11 0.21
CA PHE A 66 -8.35 -2.77 0.64
C PHE A 66 -8.84 -1.96 -0.57
N THR A 67 -9.68 -0.98 -0.30
CA THR A 67 -10.28 -0.11 -1.33
C THR A 67 -9.80 1.32 -1.18
N GLY A 68 -10.03 2.11 -2.21
CA GLY A 68 -9.71 3.53 -2.22
C GLY A 68 -8.40 3.81 -2.93
N PHE A 69 -8.04 5.10 -3.00
CA PHE A 69 -6.80 5.49 -3.65
C PHE A 69 -6.09 6.62 -2.91
N VAL A 70 -4.79 6.71 -3.14
CA VAL A 70 -4.01 7.93 -2.99
C VAL A 70 -3.33 8.26 -4.32
N GLU A 71 -3.35 9.54 -4.68
CA GLU A 71 -2.77 10.06 -5.90
C GLU A 71 -1.82 11.22 -5.56
N PHE A 72 -0.67 11.22 -6.22
CA PHE A 72 0.34 12.27 -6.16
C PHE A 72 0.49 12.88 -7.55
N ILE A 73 0.32 14.20 -7.65
CA ILE A 73 0.43 14.95 -8.92
C ILE A 73 1.44 16.08 -8.76
N GLY A 74 2.28 16.30 -9.77
CA GLY A 74 3.18 17.46 -9.83
C GLY A 74 3.74 17.67 -11.25
N HIS A 75 4.55 18.70 -11.43
CA HIS A 75 5.14 19.06 -12.73
C HIS A 75 4.08 19.23 -13.83
N ASN A 76 3.04 19.99 -13.54
CA ASN A 76 1.88 20.25 -14.39
C ASN A 76 1.19 18.95 -14.86
N GLY A 77 1.16 17.93 -14.00
CA GLY A 77 0.56 16.63 -14.29
C GLY A 77 1.48 15.62 -14.95
N MET A 78 2.73 15.98 -15.27
CA MET A 78 3.69 15.02 -15.84
C MET A 78 4.13 13.96 -14.83
N LEU A 79 4.17 14.31 -13.55
CA LEU A 79 4.31 13.35 -12.47
C LEU A 79 2.91 13.00 -11.98
N ALA A 80 2.52 11.75 -12.16
CA ALA A 80 1.29 11.18 -11.62
C ALA A 80 1.61 9.79 -11.06
N VAL A 81 1.44 9.61 -9.75
CA VAL A 81 1.62 8.32 -9.08
C VAL A 81 0.33 8.00 -8.34
N THR A 82 -0.30 6.88 -8.69
CA THR A 82 -1.57 6.47 -8.09
C THR A 82 -1.44 5.07 -7.51
N VAL A 83 -1.76 4.94 -6.22
CA VAL A 83 -1.90 3.67 -5.52
C VAL A 83 -3.39 3.48 -5.31
N ARG A 84 -3.98 2.54 -6.04
CA ARG A 84 -5.42 2.25 -6.04
C ARG A 84 -5.71 0.81 -5.63
N ASP A 85 -6.70 0.67 -4.76
CA ASP A 85 -7.25 -0.57 -4.23
C ASP A 85 -6.16 -1.57 -3.84
N PRO A 86 -5.27 -1.25 -2.88
CA PRO A 86 -4.12 -2.10 -2.57
C PRO A 86 -4.58 -3.43 -1.97
N TRP A 87 -4.02 -4.55 -2.43
CA TRP A 87 -4.32 -5.89 -1.93
C TRP A 87 -3.06 -6.54 -1.40
N LEU A 88 -3.13 -7.08 -0.19
CA LEU A 88 -2.06 -7.83 0.43
C LEU A 88 -2.30 -9.32 0.23
N GLN A 89 -1.40 -10.00 -0.47
CA GLN A 89 -1.56 -11.39 -0.91
C GLN A 89 -0.34 -12.23 -0.52
N SER A 90 -0.57 -13.46 -0.04
CA SER A 90 0.50 -14.44 0.19
C SER A 90 0.53 -15.45 -0.94
N ILE A 91 1.63 -15.47 -1.69
CA ILE A 91 1.87 -16.45 -2.74
C ILE A 91 3.09 -17.26 -2.32
N SER A 92 2.91 -18.58 -2.16
CA SER A 92 3.99 -19.50 -1.77
C SER A 92 4.72 -19.12 -0.46
N GLY A 93 4.03 -18.41 0.45
CA GLY A 93 4.58 -17.99 1.74
C GLY A 93 5.29 -16.62 1.73
N GLN A 94 5.42 -15.97 0.57
CA GLN A 94 5.89 -14.59 0.47
C GLN A 94 4.71 -13.65 0.34
N TRP A 95 4.75 -12.52 1.06
CA TRP A 95 3.70 -11.50 0.99
C TRP A 95 4.07 -10.43 -0.03
N SER A 96 3.08 -10.00 -0.81
CA SER A 96 3.21 -8.86 -1.70
C SER A 96 1.98 -7.97 -1.58
N LEU A 97 2.18 -6.67 -1.71
CA LEU A 97 1.11 -5.70 -1.87
C LEU A 97 1.00 -5.33 -3.36
N THR A 98 -0.14 -5.68 -3.95
CA THR A 98 -0.47 -5.36 -5.34
C THR A 98 -1.41 -4.16 -5.39
N ILE A 99 -1.39 -3.41 -6.48
CA ILE A 99 -2.35 -2.33 -6.76
C ILE A 99 -3.03 -2.58 -8.11
N VAL A 100 -4.13 -1.87 -8.40
CA VAL A 100 -4.61 -1.78 -9.78
C VAL A 100 -3.49 -1.18 -10.63
N ASP A 101 -3.14 -1.84 -11.73
CA ASP A 101 -2.09 -1.37 -12.62
C ASP A 101 -2.50 -0.04 -13.27
N PRO A 102 -1.75 1.06 -13.07
CA PRO A 102 -2.09 2.37 -13.62
C PRO A 102 -1.97 2.42 -15.15
N PHE A 103 -1.29 1.45 -15.77
CA PHE A 103 -1.09 1.36 -17.22
C PHE A 103 -2.09 0.39 -17.89
N ASP A 104 -2.66 -0.56 -17.14
CA ASP A 104 -3.79 -1.40 -17.57
C ASP A 104 -4.72 -1.73 -16.39
N SER A 105 -5.81 -0.99 -16.24
CA SER A 105 -6.78 -1.17 -15.14
C SER A 105 -7.41 -2.58 -15.00
N ARG A 106 -7.22 -3.48 -15.97
CA ARG A 106 -7.70 -4.87 -15.92
C ARG A 106 -6.73 -5.80 -15.19
N THR A 107 -5.50 -5.36 -14.95
CA THR A 107 -4.46 -6.13 -14.28
C THR A 107 -4.12 -5.53 -12.92
N ARG A 108 -3.37 -6.30 -12.13
CA ARG A 108 -2.81 -5.85 -10.86
C ARG A 108 -1.30 -5.94 -10.93
N MET A 109 -0.65 -4.91 -10.43
CA MET A 109 0.81 -4.78 -10.41
C MET A 109 1.32 -5.08 -9.01
N PRO A 110 2.28 -6.02 -8.82
CA PRO A 110 2.96 -6.17 -7.55
C PRO A 110 3.85 -4.94 -7.32
N LEU A 111 3.53 -4.15 -6.30
CA LEU A 111 4.21 -2.88 -6.05
C LEU A 111 5.37 -3.06 -5.06
N VAL A 112 5.11 -3.74 -3.94
CA VAL A 112 6.13 -4.06 -2.94
C VAL A 112 6.02 -5.51 -2.49
N GLU A 113 7.16 -6.11 -2.17
CA GLU A 113 7.22 -7.27 -1.28
C GLU A 113 7.04 -6.79 0.17
N VAL A 114 6.45 -7.65 0.99
CA VAL A 114 6.18 -7.36 2.41
C VAL A 114 6.78 -8.45 3.29
N ASP A 115 7.59 -8.06 4.27
CA ASP A 115 8.10 -8.95 5.31
C ASP A 115 7.49 -8.60 6.66
N PHE A 116 6.61 -9.47 7.16
CA PHE A 116 5.89 -9.25 8.42
C PHE A 116 6.78 -9.55 9.62
N GLN A 117 7.22 -8.50 10.30
CA GLN A 117 7.97 -8.61 11.55
C GLN A 117 7.09 -9.04 12.73
N ASN A 118 5.79 -8.73 12.65
CA ASN A 118 4.76 -9.15 13.59
C ASN A 118 3.39 -9.15 12.92
N ALA A 119 2.31 -9.44 13.67
CA ALA A 119 0.97 -9.57 13.11
C ALA A 119 0.37 -8.27 12.52
N GLY A 120 0.97 -7.10 12.77
CA GLY A 120 0.40 -5.82 12.36
C GLY A 120 1.34 -4.90 11.57
N ILE A 121 2.62 -5.22 11.45
CA ILE A 121 3.60 -4.36 10.77
C ILE A 121 4.44 -5.21 9.81
N GLY A 122 4.52 -4.79 8.56
CA GLY A 122 5.35 -5.40 7.52
C GLY A 122 6.31 -4.39 6.93
N GLU A 123 7.61 -4.71 6.91
CA GLU A 123 8.58 -3.92 6.13
C GLU A 123 8.35 -4.13 4.64
N THR A 124 8.55 -3.10 3.83
CA THR A 124 8.29 -3.19 2.40
C THR A 124 9.52 -2.91 1.55
N ARG A 125 9.62 -3.62 0.43
CA ARG A 125 10.68 -3.45 -0.57
C ARG A 125 10.06 -3.36 -1.95
N LEU A 126 10.48 -2.38 -2.74
CA LEU A 126 9.98 -2.19 -4.10
C LEU A 126 10.30 -3.41 -4.97
N THR A 127 9.32 -3.88 -5.74
CA THR A 127 9.52 -4.96 -6.71
C THR A 127 10.14 -4.41 -8.00
N GLU A 128 10.56 -5.29 -8.91
CA GLU A 128 10.94 -4.91 -10.28
C GLU A 128 9.79 -4.21 -11.02
N THR A 129 8.53 -4.69 -10.93
CA THR A 129 7.41 -3.99 -11.60
C THR A 129 7.07 -2.67 -10.91
N GLY A 130 7.28 -2.57 -9.59
CA GLY A 130 7.03 -1.37 -8.81
C GLY A 130 7.92 -0.20 -9.20
N THR A 131 9.09 -0.42 -9.82
CA THR A 131 9.95 0.68 -10.30
C THR A 131 9.24 1.56 -11.33
N ASP A 132 8.42 0.95 -12.18
CA ASP A 132 7.75 1.64 -13.28
C ASP A 132 6.77 2.70 -12.77
N LEU A 133 6.12 2.45 -11.62
CA LEU A 133 5.25 3.43 -10.97
C LEU A 133 5.98 4.73 -10.62
N PHE A 134 7.28 4.64 -10.33
CA PHE A 134 8.12 5.78 -9.96
C PHE A 134 9.08 6.21 -11.09
N MET A 135 8.72 5.88 -12.34
CA MET A 135 9.46 6.22 -13.55
C MET A 135 10.93 5.72 -13.52
N GLY A 136 11.21 4.64 -12.80
CA GLY A 136 12.56 4.07 -12.67
C GLY A 136 13.51 4.83 -11.74
N ASN A 137 13.01 5.80 -10.94
CA ASN A 137 13.86 6.57 -10.02
C ASN A 137 14.31 5.79 -8.77
N TYR A 138 13.67 4.65 -8.48
CA TYR A 138 14.00 3.75 -7.39
C TYR A 138 14.27 2.35 -7.94
N ASN A 139 15.31 1.69 -7.47
CA ASN A 139 15.65 0.34 -7.91
C ASN A 139 14.80 -0.71 -7.19
N GLU A 140 14.69 -1.91 -7.76
CA GLU A 140 14.20 -3.09 -7.04
C GLU A 140 14.93 -3.26 -5.70
N GLY A 141 14.20 -3.69 -4.67
CA GLY A 141 14.72 -3.88 -3.32
C GLY A 141 14.85 -2.60 -2.48
N THR A 142 14.58 -1.42 -3.07
CA THR A 142 14.54 -0.15 -2.34
C THR A 142 13.55 -0.26 -1.19
N VAL A 143 13.99 0.12 0.01
CA VAL A 143 13.13 0.10 1.21
C VAL A 143 12.09 1.21 1.12
N PHE A 144 10.83 0.80 1.22
CA PHE A 144 9.68 1.69 1.28
C PHE A 144 9.13 1.71 2.72
N ASP A 145 8.19 2.60 2.98
CA ASP A 145 7.63 2.73 4.33
C ASP A 145 6.97 1.40 4.73
N PRO A 146 7.01 1.01 6.01
CA PRO A 146 6.34 -0.21 6.44
C PRO A 146 4.82 -0.06 6.28
N VAL A 147 4.15 -1.16 5.95
CA VAL A 147 2.69 -1.26 6.02
C VAL A 147 2.26 -1.59 7.44
N ARG A 148 1.11 -1.06 7.84
CA ARG A 148 0.51 -1.34 9.13
C ARG A 148 -0.94 -1.79 8.98
N ILE A 149 -1.27 -2.95 9.53
CA ILE A 149 -2.65 -3.43 9.63
C ILE A 149 -3.34 -2.66 10.76
N VAL A 150 -4.44 -1.99 10.42
CA VAL A 150 -5.31 -1.31 11.37
C VAL A 150 -6.36 -2.31 11.85
N LEU A 151 -6.44 -2.51 13.16
CA LEU A 151 -7.44 -3.39 13.77
C LEU A 151 -8.72 -2.61 14.06
N ALA A 152 -9.87 -3.27 13.93
CA ALA A 152 -11.15 -2.75 14.41
C ALA A 152 -11.11 -2.61 15.93
N GLU A 153 -11.71 -1.54 16.45
CA GLU A 153 -11.94 -1.43 17.89
C GLU A 153 -12.84 -2.59 18.35
N LYS A 154 -12.58 -3.11 19.55
CA LYS A 154 -13.51 -4.06 20.17
C LYS A 154 -14.65 -3.24 20.76
N ASP A 155 -15.87 -3.52 20.32
CA ASP A 155 -17.09 -3.11 21.02
C ASP A 155 -17.10 -3.57 22.49
#